data_AF-A0A7Y7NSR1-F1
#
_entry.id   AF-A0A7Y7NSR1-F1
#
_cell.length_a   1.000
_cell.length_b   1.000
_cell.length_c   1.000
_cell.angle_alpha   90.00
_cell.angle_beta   90.00
_cell.angle_gamma   90.00
#
_symmetry.space_group_name_H-M   'P 1'
#
loop_
_entity.id
_entity.type
_entity.pdbx_description
1 polymer ?
#
loop_
_entity_poly.entity_id
_entity_poly.type
_entity_poly.pdbx_seq_one_letter_code
_entity_poly.pdbx_strand_id
1 'polypeptide(L)'
;MINKLSTKLNQIIKTAFVCFIIFVNPALSYAQAWELKENKNGVKVYTREVPGSDCDEFKGEVTVKTNLASLINIMDDFKNYPNWAYNCTYAEKVKKVSVSEGYAYSVLKTPWPVTDRDLVVHYVITQNPKTKVVTLKMDGVKGFVPDKGNVRMTYLKGFYQFTPIKNGYVQIVYQVHSDPAGSVPTSVVNSFVEDTPFNTLLNLKNKVENPKFVKTYRKEIVEF
;
A
#
# COMPACT_ATOMS: atom_id res chain seq x y z
N MET A 1 -68.64 22.27 39.63
CA MET A 1 -67.23 22.72 39.79
C MET A 1 -66.21 21.80 39.07
N ILE A 2 -66.64 20.94 38.13
CA ILE A 2 -65.80 19.91 37.48
C ILE A 2 -65.30 20.33 36.08
N ASN A 3 -65.94 21.32 35.43
CA ASN A 3 -65.58 21.77 34.08
C ASN A 3 -64.40 22.76 33.99
N LYS A 4 -63.76 23.13 35.10
CA LYS A 4 -62.59 24.04 35.10
C LYS A 4 -61.23 23.31 35.23
N LEU A 5 -61.21 22.01 35.53
CA LEU A 5 -59.97 21.23 35.60
C LEU A 5 -59.56 20.63 34.24
N SER A 6 -60.50 20.32 33.33
CA SER A 6 -60.18 19.71 32.03
C SER A 6 -59.53 20.70 31.06
N THR A 7 -59.75 22.01 31.23
CA THR A 7 -59.22 23.06 30.36
C THR A 7 -57.77 23.43 30.67
N LYS A 8 -57.29 23.23 31.90
CA LYS A 8 -55.86 23.42 32.24
C LYS A 8 -54.97 22.24 31.84
N LEU A 9 -55.53 21.03 31.70
CA LEU A 9 -54.76 19.84 31.31
C LEU A 9 -54.40 19.86 29.81
N ASN A 10 -55.27 20.41 28.96
CA ASN A 10 -55.03 20.54 27.51
C ASN A 10 -54.09 21.68 27.10
N GLN A 11 -53.71 22.56 28.03
CA GLN A 11 -52.77 23.66 27.77
C GLN A 11 -51.32 23.28 28.10
N ILE A 12 -51.12 22.28 28.96
CA ILE A 12 -49.79 21.71 29.26
C ILE A 12 -49.34 20.73 28.16
N ILE A 13 -50.30 20.08 27.49
CA ILE A 13 -50.00 19.13 26.39
C ILE A 13 -49.56 19.86 25.10
N LYS A 14 -49.81 21.16 24.96
CA LYS A 14 -49.38 21.95 23.79
C LYS A 14 -47.96 22.52 23.87
N THR A 15 -47.25 22.37 25.00
CA THR A 15 -45.88 22.87 25.17
C THR A 15 -44.86 21.74 25.40
N ALA A 16 -45.22 20.51 25.01
CA ALA A 16 -44.32 19.35 25.06
C ALA A 16 -44.16 18.68 23.68
N PHE A 17 -44.43 19.42 22.59
CA PHE A 17 -43.92 19.06 21.26
C PHE A 17 -42.52 19.68 21.09
N VAL A 18 -41.61 19.34 22.01
CA VAL A 18 -40.18 19.46 21.71
C VAL A 18 -39.92 18.37 20.68
N CYS A 19 -39.89 18.79 19.41
CA CYS A 19 -39.31 18.02 18.33
C CYS A 19 -37.87 17.68 18.73
N PHE A 20 -37.69 16.56 19.42
CA PHE A 20 -36.43 15.86 19.50
C PHE A 20 -36.23 15.23 18.12
N ILE A 21 -35.90 16.06 17.12
CA ILE A 21 -35.15 15.59 15.97
C ILE A 21 -33.83 15.12 16.58
N ILE A 22 -33.77 13.81 16.80
CA ILE A 22 -32.51 13.12 16.86
C ILE A 22 -31.91 13.36 15.47
N PHE A 23 -31.03 14.35 15.37
CA PHE A 23 -30.03 14.37 14.31
C PHE A 23 -29.20 13.12 14.53
N VAL A 24 -29.69 12.00 14.02
CA VAL A 24 -28.84 10.86 13.71
C VAL A 24 -27.98 11.41 12.59
N ASN A 25 -26.85 12.00 12.95
CA ASN A 25 -25.78 12.22 12.00
C ASN A 25 -25.34 10.80 11.66
N PRO A 26 -25.64 10.24 10.47
CA PRO A 26 -24.85 9.12 10.04
C PRO A 26 -23.43 9.68 9.97
N ALA A 27 -22.57 9.28 10.91
CA ALA A 27 -21.15 9.35 10.69
C ALA A 27 -20.89 8.44 9.50
N LEU A 28 -21.12 8.98 8.31
CA LEU A 28 -20.62 8.45 7.06
C LEU A 28 -19.11 8.49 7.26
N SER A 29 -18.57 7.35 7.67
CA SER A 29 -17.16 7.05 7.53
C SER A 29 -16.86 7.06 6.04
N TYR A 30 -16.71 8.26 5.46
CA TYR A 30 -16.17 8.42 4.13
C TYR A 30 -14.76 7.86 4.17
N ALA A 31 -14.57 6.68 3.59
CA ALA A 31 -13.23 6.26 3.21
C ALA A 31 -12.67 7.39 2.33
N GLN A 32 -11.55 8.00 2.74
CA GLN A 32 -10.95 9.09 1.99
C GLN A 32 -10.70 8.65 0.55
N ALA A 33 -11.11 9.49 -0.39
CA ALA A 33 -11.01 9.20 -1.82
C ALA A 33 -9.54 9.21 -2.25
N TRP A 34 -9.20 8.37 -3.23
CA TRP A 34 -7.87 8.39 -3.86
C TRP A 34 -7.71 9.65 -4.71
N GLU A 35 -6.68 10.45 -4.44
CA GLU A 35 -6.27 11.60 -5.24
C GLU A 35 -5.20 11.18 -6.25
N LEU A 36 -5.33 11.56 -7.52
CA LEU A 36 -4.31 11.30 -8.54
C LEU A 36 -3.16 12.32 -8.42
N LYS A 37 -1.95 11.86 -8.11
CA LYS A 37 -0.74 12.70 -8.00
C LYS A 37 0.12 12.71 -9.27
N GLU A 38 0.25 11.56 -9.95
CA GLU A 38 1.08 11.43 -11.15
C GLU A 38 0.38 10.54 -12.19
N ASN A 39 0.53 10.88 -13.47
CA ASN A 39 0.09 10.04 -14.59
C ASN A 39 1.02 10.24 -15.79
N LYS A 40 2.07 9.42 -15.88
CA LYS A 40 3.14 9.58 -16.87
C LYS A 40 3.79 8.25 -17.21
N ASN A 41 4.22 8.08 -18.46
CA ASN A 41 4.86 6.85 -18.96
C ASN A 41 4.03 5.55 -18.76
N GLY A 42 2.70 5.72 -18.62
CA GLY A 42 1.76 4.63 -18.32
C GLY A 42 1.74 4.19 -16.85
N VAL A 43 2.44 4.91 -15.96
CA VAL A 43 2.35 4.74 -14.51
C VAL A 43 1.42 5.81 -13.95
N LYS A 44 0.49 5.40 -13.10
CA LYS A 44 -0.37 6.30 -12.33
C LYS A 44 -0.06 6.16 -10.85
N VAL A 45 0.00 7.27 -10.13
CA VAL A 45 0.17 7.28 -8.67
C VAL A 45 -0.99 8.03 -8.06
N TYR A 46 -1.56 7.40 -7.04
CA TYR A 46 -2.62 7.96 -6.23
C TYR A 46 -2.16 8.02 -4.77
N THR A 47 -2.63 9.00 -4.01
CA THR A 47 -2.49 9.02 -2.55
C THR A 47 -3.85 9.14 -1.88
N ARG A 48 -3.92 8.78 -0.60
CA ARG A 48 -5.05 9.10 0.26
C ARG A 48 -4.56 9.27 1.69
N GLU A 49 -5.20 10.18 2.41
CA GLU A 49 -4.99 10.33 3.84
C GLU A 49 -5.45 9.06 4.58
N VAL A 50 -4.70 8.68 5.62
CA VAL A 50 -5.08 7.60 6.53
C VAL A 50 -5.43 8.21 7.89
N PRO A 51 -6.67 8.04 8.39
CA PRO A 51 -7.07 8.60 9.69
C PRO A 51 -6.10 8.19 10.81
N GLY A 52 -5.56 9.18 11.51
CA GLY A 52 -4.62 8.98 12.61
C GLY A 52 -3.17 8.72 12.18
N SER A 53 -2.81 8.98 10.92
CA SER A 53 -1.44 8.94 10.40
C SER A 53 -1.05 10.30 9.84
N ASP A 54 0.21 10.70 10.07
CA ASP A 54 0.81 11.88 9.43
C ASP A 54 1.34 11.58 8.02
N CYS A 55 1.22 10.32 7.57
CA CYS A 55 1.66 9.87 6.25
C CYS A 55 0.51 9.28 5.46
N ASP A 56 0.39 9.74 4.21
CA ASP A 56 -0.56 9.20 3.25
C ASP A 56 -0.23 7.74 2.89
N GLU A 57 -1.27 7.02 2.51
CA GLU A 57 -1.13 5.77 1.77
C GLU A 57 -1.01 6.07 0.28
N PHE A 58 -0.09 5.41 -0.40
CA PHE A 58 0.02 5.50 -1.85
C PHE A 58 -0.52 4.25 -2.54
N LYS A 59 -0.93 4.43 -3.80
CA LYS A 59 -1.24 3.35 -4.74
C LYS A 59 -0.69 3.71 -6.12
N GLY A 60 0.29 2.95 -6.58
CA GLY A 60 0.79 2.98 -7.94
C GLY A 60 0.11 1.93 -8.82
N GLU A 61 -0.14 2.25 -10.09
CA GLU A 61 -0.70 1.34 -11.09
C GLU A 61 0.09 1.42 -12.40
N VAL A 62 0.40 0.27 -13.00
CA VAL A 62 1.00 0.18 -14.34
C VAL A 62 0.56 -1.11 -15.04
N THR A 63 0.47 -1.08 -16.36
CA THR A 63 0.22 -2.28 -17.17
C THR A 63 1.48 -2.60 -17.98
N VAL A 64 1.90 -3.87 -17.94
CA VAL A 64 3.16 -4.33 -18.57
C VAL A 64 2.94 -5.60 -19.38
N LYS A 65 3.74 -5.83 -20.42
CA LYS A 65 3.69 -7.06 -21.22
C LYS A 65 4.66 -8.13 -20.69
N THR A 66 4.20 -8.98 -19.79
CA THR A 66 5.01 -10.07 -19.19
C THR A 66 4.15 -11.23 -18.69
N ASN A 67 4.72 -12.21 -18.01
CA ASN A 67 4.00 -13.30 -17.33
C ASN A 67 4.10 -13.17 -15.80
N LEU A 68 3.25 -13.88 -15.05
CA LEU A 68 3.18 -13.75 -13.59
C LEU A 68 4.46 -14.25 -12.92
N ALA A 69 5.01 -15.38 -13.38
CA ALA A 69 6.20 -15.95 -12.79
C ALA A 69 7.43 -15.05 -12.92
N SER A 70 7.56 -14.28 -14.01
CA SER A 70 8.64 -13.29 -14.16
C SER A 70 8.57 -12.20 -13.10
N LEU A 71 7.38 -11.68 -12.82
CA LEU A 71 7.19 -10.65 -11.79
C LEU A 71 7.56 -11.21 -10.41
N ILE A 72 7.11 -12.43 -10.08
CA ILE A 72 7.46 -13.07 -8.81
C ILE A 72 8.95 -13.37 -8.71
N ASN A 73 9.60 -13.79 -9.79
CA ASN A 73 11.06 -13.98 -9.82
C ASN A 73 11.82 -12.68 -9.56
N ILE A 74 11.36 -11.56 -10.13
CA ILE A 74 11.97 -10.24 -9.88
C ILE A 74 11.81 -9.84 -8.40
N MET A 75 10.64 -10.07 -7.82
CA MET A 75 10.37 -9.76 -6.40
C MET A 75 11.22 -10.61 -5.44
N ASP A 76 11.51 -11.85 -5.79
CA ASP A 76 12.27 -12.80 -4.96
C ASP A 76 13.80 -12.71 -5.19
N ASP A 77 14.26 -11.90 -6.14
CA ASP A 77 15.67 -11.64 -6.43
C ASP A 77 16.19 -10.46 -5.58
N PHE A 78 16.30 -10.70 -4.27
CA PHE A 78 16.75 -9.69 -3.30
C PHE A 78 18.12 -9.10 -3.63
N LYS A 79 19.02 -9.89 -4.23
CA LYS A 79 20.35 -9.42 -4.64
C LYS A 79 20.26 -8.31 -5.70
N ASN A 80 19.32 -8.41 -6.63
CA ASN A 80 19.11 -7.42 -7.68
C ASN A 80 17.99 -6.42 -7.38
N TYR A 81 17.35 -6.51 -6.22
CA TYR A 81 16.28 -5.59 -5.80
C TYR A 81 16.71 -4.11 -5.84
N PRO A 82 17.92 -3.73 -5.34
CA PRO A 82 18.42 -2.35 -5.44
C PRO A 82 18.56 -1.80 -6.86
N ASN A 83 18.63 -2.66 -7.88
CA ASN A 83 18.81 -2.23 -9.26
C ASN A 83 17.53 -1.70 -9.91
N TRP A 84 16.37 -1.88 -9.27
CA TRP A 84 15.09 -1.47 -9.84
C TRP A 84 14.12 -0.86 -8.82
N ALA A 85 14.16 -1.29 -7.56
CA ALA A 85 13.32 -0.70 -6.51
C ALA A 85 13.88 0.67 -6.12
N TYR A 86 13.05 1.71 -6.25
CA TYR A 86 13.49 3.08 -6.03
C TYR A 86 13.97 3.29 -4.59
N ASN A 87 15.09 4.01 -4.45
CA ASN A 87 15.79 4.27 -3.18
C ASN A 87 16.22 3.05 -2.36
N CYS A 88 15.95 1.81 -2.79
CA CYS A 88 16.48 0.64 -2.13
C CYS A 88 17.98 0.52 -2.44
N THR A 89 18.84 0.63 -1.44
CA THR A 89 20.31 0.51 -1.61
C THR A 89 20.82 -0.87 -1.23
N TYR A 90 20.06 -1.60 -0.43
CA TYR A 90 20.38 -2.96 -0.01
C TYR A 90 19.10 -3.75 0.25
N ALA A 91 19.12 -5.03 -0.09
CA ALA A 91 18.07 -5.97 0.29
C ALA A 91 18.63 -7.37 0.48
N GLU A 92 18.09 -8.11 1.45
CA GLU A 92 18.43 -9.52 1.68
C GLU A 92 17.23 -10.29 2.25
N LYS A 93 17.19 -11.60 1.96
CA LYS A 93 16.25 -12.51 2.61
C LYS A 93 16.83 -12.96 3.94
N VAL A 94 16.25 -12.49 5.04
CA VAL A 94 16.73 -12.79 6.40
C VAL A 94 16.18 -14.11 6.94
N LYS A 95 15.01 -14.55 6.45
CA LYS A 95 14.47 -15.87 6.78
C LYS A 95 13.56 -16.37 5.67
N LYS A 96 13.68 -17.65 5.32
CA LYS A 96 12.75 -18.36 4.46
C LYS A 96 11.79 -19.20 5.32
N VAL A 97 10.49 -19.04 5.13
CA VAL A 97 9.47 -19.90 5.76
C VAL A 97 9.02 -20.96 4.78
N SER A 98 8.72 -20.58 3.54
CA SER A 98 8.34 -21.48 2.45
C SER A 98 8.80 -20.95 1.09
N VAL A 99 8.29 -21.52 0.00
CA VAL A 99 8.49 -20.99 -1.37
C VAL A 99 7.72 -19.69 -1.60
N SER A 100 6.67 -19.42 -0.83
CA SER A 100 5.76 -18.28 -0.97
C SER A 100 5.70 -17.40 0.28
N GLU A 101 6.58 -17.63 1.25
CA GLU A 101 6.60 -16.89 2.51
C GLU A 101 8.02 -16.72 3.03
N GLY A 102 8.33 -15.52 3.54
CA GLY A 102 9.61 -15.23 4.14
C GLY A 102 9.66 -13.87 4.80
N TYR A 103 10.87 -13.51 5.20
CA TYR A 103 11.21 -12.23 5.78
C TYR A 103 12.36 -11.63 4.99
N ALA A 104 12.25 -10.37 4.66
CA ALA A 104 13.26 -9.62 3.93
C ALA A 104 13.62 -8.35 4.67
N TYR A 105 14.91 -8.02 4.66
CA TYR A 105 15.45 -6.77 5.18
C TYR A 105 15.86 -5.88 4.02
N SER A 106 15.54 -4.59 4.09
CA SER A 106 15.93 -3.61 3.08
C SER A 106 16.40 -2.31 3.72
N VAL A 107 17.27 -1.59 3.01
CA VAL A 107 17.72 -0.22 3.35
C VAL A 107 17.22 0.73 2.27
N LEU A 108 16.56 1.79 2.69
CA LEU A 108 15.98 2.84 1.87
C LEU A 108 16.77 4.14 2.07
N LYS A 109 17.39 4.61 1.00
CA LYS A 109 18.07 5.90 0.97
C LYS A 109 17.05 7.04 1.06
N THR A 110 17.36 8.03 1.88
CA THR A 110 16.55 9.25 1.96
C THR A 110 17.29 10.50 1.49
N PRO A 111 16.57 11.55 1.08
CA PRO A 111 17.18 12.85 0.79
C PRO A 111 18.02 13.35 1.98
N TRP A 112 19.24 13.82 1.68
CA TRP A 112 20.11 14.46 2.67
C TRP A 112 19.43 15.72 3.24
N PRO A 113 19.56 16.04 4.55
CA PRO A 113 20.43 15.44 5.56
C PRO A 113 19.78 14.32 6.39
N VAL A 114 18.67 13.75 5.96
CA VAL A 114 17.92 12.81 6.79
C VAL A 114 18.56 11.42 6.72
N THR A 115 18.77 10.80 7.87
CA THR A 115 19.34 9.45 8.00
C THR A 115 18.50 8.42 7.24
N ASP A 116 19.16 7.52 6.53
CA ASP A 116 18.50 6.45 5.77
C ASP A 116 17.61 5.57 6.67
N ARG A 117 16.62 4.94 6.05
CA ARG A 117 15.67 4.05 6.72
C ARG A 117 16.02 2.61 6.47
N ASP A 118 15.73 1.75 7.41
CA ASP A 118 15.71 0.32 7.17
C ASP A 118 14.41 -0.31 7.68
N LEU A 119 14.09 -1.48 7.16
CA LEU A 119 12.90 -2.22 7.57
C LEU A 119 13.08 -3.72 7.35
N VAL A 120 12.37 -4.49 8.16
CA VAL A 120 12.14 -5.91 7.92
C VAL A 120 10.66 -6.10 7.58
N VAL A 121 10.37 -6.77 6.48
CA VAL A 121 9.01 -7.13 6.08
C VAL A 121 8.82 -8.64 6.15
N HIS A 122 7.71 -9.07 6.73
CA HIS A 122 7.14 -10.39 6.50
C HIS A 122 6.35 -10.32 5.20
N TYR A 123 6.62 -11.24 4.27
CA TYR A 123 5.89 -11.30 3.01
C TYR A 123 5.24 -12.67 2.80
N VAL A 124 4.03 -12.63 2.21
CA VAL A 124 3.26 -13.82 1.83
C VAL A 124 2.76 -13.65 0.40
N ILE A 125 3.01 -14.64 -0.44
CA ILE A 125 2.57 -14.71 -1.84
C ILE A 125 1.39 -15.69 -1.93
N THR A 126 0.30 -15.23 -2.52
CA THR A 126 -0.90 -16.05 -2.76
C THR A 126 -1.34 -15.90 -4.21
N GLN A 127 -1.99 -16.92 -4.76
CA GLN A 127 -2.59 -16.87 -6.09
C GLN A 127 -4.05 -17.30 -6.03
N ASN A 128 -4.95 -16.51 -6.63
CA ASN A 128 -6.34 -16.91 -6.80
C ASN A 128 -6.45 -18.02 -7.86
N PRO A 129 -7.02 -19.19 -7.55
CA PRO A 129 -7.03 -20.32 -8.47
C PRO A 129 -7.95 -20.10 -9.70
N LYS A 130 -8.93 -19.19 -9.61
CA LYS A 130 -9.88 -18.88 -10.69
C LYS A 130 -9.38 -17.73 -11.57
N THR A 131 -9.05 -16.60 -10.95
CA THR A 131 -8.67 -15.38 -11.68
C THR A 131 -7.18 -15.31 -12.00
N LYS A 132 -6.37 -16.21 -11.43
CA LYS A 132 -4.91 -16.26 -11.54
C LYS A 132 -4.18 -15.03 -10.97
N VAL A 133 -4.90 -14.08 -10.38
CA VAL A 133 -4.33 -12.91 -9.69
C VAL A 133 -3.36 -13.39 -8.61
N VAL A 134 -2.14 -12.83 -8.63
CA VAL A 134 -1.12 -13.08 -7.61
C VAL A 134 -1.00 -11.87 -6.71
N THR A 135 -1.03 -12.07 -5.40
CA THR A 135 -0.85 -11.01 -4.39
C THR A 135 0.34 -11.34 -3.51
N LEU A 136 1.34 -10.46 -3.50
CA LEU A 136 2.45 -10.43 -2.54
C LEU A 136 2.10 -9.40 -1.47
N LYS A 137 1.64 -9.86 -0.31
CA LYS A 137 1.35 -9.01 0.84
C LYS A 137 2.62 -8.78 1.66
N MET A 138 2.77 -7.58 2.21
CA MET A 138 3.91 -7.17 3.04
C MET A 138 3.40 -6.53 4.34
N ASP A 139 3.92 -7.01 5.46
CA ASP A 139 3.69 -6.45 6.79
C ASP A 139 5.05 -6.16 7.45
N GLY A 140 5.28 -4.94 7.90
CA GLY A 140 6.49 -4.53 8.62
C GLY A 140 6.57 -5.20 9.99
N VAL A 141 7.74 -5.72 10.35
CA VAL A 141 7.96 -6.47 11.60
C VAL A 141 9.23 -6.00 12.32
N LYS A 142 9.26 -6.21 13.64
CA LYS A 142 10.41 -5.92 14.50
C LYS A 142 11.32 -7.16 14.61
N GLY A 143 12.61 -6.93 14.89
CA GLY A 143 13.62 -8.00 15.09
C GLY A 143 14.37 -8.39 13.81
N PHE A 144 14.89 -9.62 13.78
CA PHE A 144 15.69 -10.27 12.70
C PHE A 144 17.06 -9.68 12.40
N VAL A 145 17.22 -8.36 12.49
CA VAL A 145 18.46 -7.66 12.14
C VAL A 145 18.81 -6.69 13.26
N PRO A 146 20.07 -6.69 13.75
CA PRO A 146 20.53 -5.70 14.72
C PRO A 146 20.48 -4.29 14.13
N ASP A 147 20.61 -3.29 15.00
CA ASP A 147 20.79 -1.90 14.54
C ASP A 147 22.09 -1.78 13.72
N LYS A 148 22.00 -1.09 12.59
CA LYS A 148 23.10 -0.83 11.65
C LYS A 148 23.32 0.67 11.40
N GLY A 149 22.77 1.54 12.25
CA GLY A 149 22.91 3.01 12.15
C GLY A 149 21.87 3.70 11.26
N ASN A 150 20.84 2.98 10.82
CA ASN A 150 19.69 3.51 10.09
C ASN A 150 18.50 3.73 11.02
N VAL A 151 17.56 4.58 10.60
CA VAL A 151 16.28 4.74 11.31
C VAL A 151 15.35 3.57 10.95
N ARG A 152 15.09 2.69 11.92
CA ARG A 152 14.20 1.53 11.74
C ARG A 152 12.74 1.94 11.64
N MET A 153 12.16 1.72 10.45
CA MET A 153 10.72 1.81 10.27
C MET A 153 10.04 0.68 11.03
N THR A 154 8.99 1.00 11.79
CA THR A 154 8.28 0.02 12.62
C THR A 154 6.89 -0.35 12.10
N TYR A 155 6.41 0.38 11.09
CA TYR A 155 5.11 0.15 10.48
C TYR A 155 5.20 0.22 8.96
N LEU A 156 4.75 -0.86 8.33
CA LEU A 156 4.45 -0.92 6.91
C LEU A 156 3.31 -1.91 6.72
N LYS A 157 2.31 -1.55 5.93
CA LYS A 157 1.33 -2.49 5.37
C LYS A 157 1.17 -2.19 3.91
N GLY A 158 1.29 -3.23 3.08
CA GLY A 158 1.14 -3.03 1.66
C GLY A 158 1.09 -4.33 0.89
N PHE A 159 1.00 -4.21 -0.43
CA PHE A 159 1.02 -5.34 -1.33
C PHE A 159 1.44 -4.95 -2.73
N TYR A 160 1.98 -5.92 -3.46
CA TYR A 160 1.92 -5.96 -4.91
C TYR A 160 0.80 -6.90 -5.33
N GLN A 161 -0.02 -6.48 -6.29
CA GLN A 161 -1.00 -7.32 -6.95
C GLN A 161 -0.71 -7.37 -8.44
N PHE A 162 -0.63 -8.58 -8.97
CA PHE A 162 -0.40 -8.86 -10.38
C PHE A 162 -1.66 -9.50 -10.96
N THR A 163 -2.38 -8.75 -11.76
CA THR A 163 -3.66 -9.14 -12.35
C THR A 163 -3.45 -9.43 -13.83
N PRO A 164 -3.56 -10.70 -14.27
CA PRO A 164 -3.65 -11.04 -15.68
C PRO A 164 -4.73 -10.25 -16.40
N ILE A 165 -4.38 -9.72 -17.57
CA ILE A 165 -5.35 -9.14 -18.49
C ILE A 165 -5.14 -9.73 -19.89
N LYS A 166 -5.95 -9.31 -20.87
CA LYS A 166 -5.91 -9.86 -22.24
C LYS A 166 -4.55 -9.62 -22.91
N ASN A 167 -4.22 -10.48 -23.88
CA ASN A 167 -3.07 -10.34 -24.79
C ASN A 167 -1.68 -10.40 -24.11
N GLY A 168 -1.54 -11.17 -23.02
CA GLY A 168 -0.26 -11.38 -22.33
C GLY A 168 0.23 -10.14 -21.58
N TYR A 169 -0.70 -9.28 -21.16
CA TYR A 169 -0.43 -8.15 -20.30
C TYR A 169 -0.80 -8.48 -18.85
N VAL A 170 -0.13 -7.82 -17.92
CA VAL A 170 -0.41 -7.88 -16.48
C VAL A 170 -0.57 -6.46 -15.97
N GLN A 171 -1.67 -6.19 -15.28
CA GLN A 171 -1.81 -4.98 -14.47
C GLN A 171 -1.12 -5.20 -13.12
N ILE A 172 -0.26 -4.27 -12.76
CA ILE A 172 0.44 -4.23 -11.48
C ILE A 172 -0.16 -3.12 -10.64
N VAL A 173 -0.57 -3.44 -9.42
CA VAL A 173 -0.90 -2.47 -8.38
C VAL A 173 0.13 -2.60 -7.26
N TYR A 174 0.73 -1.49 -6.86
CA TYR A 174 1.63 -1.40 -5.72
C TYR A 174 1.08 -0.40 -4.71
N GLN A 175 0.63 -0.88 -3.56
CA GLN A 175 -0.05 -0.07 -2.55
C GLN A 175 0.62 -0.24 -1.20
N VAL A 176 0.98 0.86 -0.55
CA VAL A 176 1.65 0.83 0.75
C VAL A 176 1.21 2.01 1.59
N HIS A 177 0.94 1.73 2.87
CA HIS A 177 0.94 2.70 3.95
C HIS A 177 2.08 2.36 4.90
N SER A 178 2.95 3.33 5.16
CA SER A 178 4.12 3.14 6.02
C SER A 178 4.41 4.38 6.84
N ASP A 179 5.00 4.17 8.01
CA ASP A 179 5.51 5.23 8.85
C ASP A 179 7.05 5.33 8.65
N PRO A 180 7.58 6.44 8.12
CA PRO A 180 9.02 6.64 7.91
C PRO A 180 9.81 6.79 9.22
N ALA A 181 9.11 6.81 10.37
CA ALA A 181 9.59 6.97 11.72
C ALA A 181 10.29 8.31 12.00
N GLY A 182 9.89 8.95 13.09
CA GLY A 182 10.37 10.27 13.50
C GLY A 182 9.77 11.41 12.67
N SER A 183 10.12 12.64 13.02
CA SER A 183 9.68 13.82 12.26
C SER A 183 10.52 13.98 11.01
N VAL A 184 9.90 13.87 9.84
CA VAL A 184 10.59 13.96 8.54
C VAL A 184 10.12 15.17 7.74
N PRO A 185 11.00 15.84 6.97
CA PRO A 185 10.61 16.92 6.07
C PRO A 185 9.64 16.45 4.98
N THR A 186 8.85 17.38 4.43
CA THR A 186 7.91 17.11 3.33
C THR A 186 8.58 16.42 2.13
N SER A 187 9.83 16.76 1.80
CA SER A 187 10.56 16.09 0.71
C SER A 187 10.77 14.60 0.95
N VAL A 188 10.96 14.18 2.20
CA VAL A 188 11.03 12.75 2.55
C VAL A 188 9.65 12.13 2.39
N VAL A 189 8.60 12.76 2.90
CA VAL A 189 7.22 12.27 2.74
C VAL A 189 6.91 12.05 1.26
N ASN A 190 7.09 13.07 0.42
CA ASN A 190 6.85 13.00 -1.03
C ASN A 190 7.68 11.89 -1.70
N SER A 191 8.94 11.70 -1.26
CA SER A 191 9.77 10.62 -1.78
C SER A 191 9.17 9.23 -1.50
N PHE A 192 8.55 9.05 -0.33
CA PHE A 192 7.89 7.80 0.05
C PHE A 192 6.53 7.62 -0.63
N VAL A 193 5.70 8.67 -0.72
CA VAL A 193 4.30 8.53 -1.16
C VAL A 193 4.06 8.82 -2.65
N GLU A 194 4.97 9.51 -3.33
CA GLU A 194 4.86 9.84 -4.75
C GLU A 194 6.01 9.23 -5.57
N ASP A 195 7.27 9.53 -5.24
CA ASP A 195 8.41 9.10 -6.06
C ASP A 195 8.61 7.59 -6.02
N THR A 196 8.46 6.97 -4.85
CA THR A 196 8.65 5.54 -4.65
C THR A 196 7.72 4.70 -5.51
N PRO A 197 6.38 4.86 -5.47
CA PRO A 197 5.50 4.10 -6.36
C PRO A 197 5.75 4.41 -7.84
N PHE A 198 5.98 5.67 -8.21
CA PHE A 198 6.21 6.03 -9.61
C PHE A 198 7.47 5.37 -10.19
N ASN A 199 8.63 5.62 -9.57
CA ASN A 199 9.91 5.18 -10.10
C ASN A 199 10.07 3.66 -9.99
N THR A 200 9.57 3.03 -8.92
CA THR A 200 9.63 1.58 -8.76
C THR A 200 8.83 0.87 -9.86
N LEU A 201 7.61 1.32 -10.14
CA LEU A 201 6.78 0.72 -11.19
C LEU A 201 7.31 1.02 -12.59
N LEU A 202 7.83 2.23 -12.83
CA LEU A 202 8.48 2.57 -14.09
C LEU A 202 9.71 1.69 -14.35
N ASN A 203 10.55 1.49 -13.34
CA ASN A 203 11.73 0.62 -13.43
C ASN A 203 11.33 -0.85 -13.67
N LEU A 204 10.30 -1.33 -12.97
CA LEU A 204 9.80 -2.69 -13.15
C LEU A 204 9.26 -2.90 -14.58
N LYS A 205 8.47 -1.94 -15.09
CA LYS A 205 8.00 -1.93 -16.48
C LYS A 205 9.16 -1.97 -17.46
N ASN A 206 10.12 -1.05 -17.34
CA ASN A 206 11.28 -0.98 -18.23
C ASN A 206 12.11 -2.27 -18.18
N LYS A 207 12.21 -2.92 -17.02
CA LYS A 207 12.93 -4.18 -16.84
C LYS A 207 12.23 -5.33 -17.58
N VAL A 208 10.92 -5.51 -17.40
CA VAL A 208 10.20 -6.65 -17.99
C VAL A 208 9.88 -6.48 -19.47
N GLU A 209 9.82 -5.24 -19.96
CA GLU A 209 9.57 -4.93 -21.37
C GLU A 209 10.87 -4.74 -22.17
N ASN A 210 12.05 -4.85 -21.52
CA ASN A 210 13.32 -4.84 -22.22
C ASN A 210 13.39 -6.03 -23.19
N PRO A 211 13.74 -5.84 -24.48
CA PRO A 211 13.83 -6.94 -25.44
C PRO A 211 14.81 -8.06 -25.06
N LYS A 212 15.80 -7.77 -24.20
CA LYS A 212 16.76 -8.76 -23.67
C LYS A 212 16.23 -9.50 -22.44
N PHE A 213 15.08 -9.11 -21.88
CA PHE A 213 14.48 -9.78 -20.75
C PHE A 213 13.93 -11.14 -21.16
N VAL A 214 14.45 -12.19 -20.54
CA VAL A 214 13.97 -13.55 -20.76
C VAL A 214 12.89 -13.85 -19.74
N LYS A 215 11.68 -14.16 -20.21
CA LYS A 215 10.58 -14.59 -19.34
C LYS A 215 11.00 -15.85 -18.59
N THR A 216 10.65 -15.88 -17.32
CA THR A 216 10.91 -17.00 -16.42
C THR A 216 9.60 -17.64 -15.98
N TYR A 217 9.70 -18.85 -15.43
CA TYR A 217 8.55 -19.67 -15.03
C TYR A 217 8.78 -20.24 -13.63
N ARG A 218 7.68 -20.50 -12.91
CA ARG A 218 7.67 -21.14 -11.59
C ARG A 218 6.56 -22.18 -11.57
N LYS A 219 6.85 -23.38 -11.04
CA LYS A 219 5.84 -24.45 -10.94
C LYS A 219 4.68 -24.07 -9.99
N GLU A 220 4.95 -23.16 -9.05
CA GLU A 220 4.02 -22.68 -8.04
C GLU A 220 3.08 -21.57 -8.54
N ILE A 221 3.35 -20.98 -9.72
CA ILE A 221 2.57 -19.90 -10.29
C ILE A 221 1.89 -20.39 -11.57
N VAL A 222 0.56 -20.40 -11.57
CA VAL A 222 -0.23 -20.77 -12.74
C VAL A 222 -0.37 -19.54 -13.65
N GLU A 223 0.05 -19.68 -14.91
CA GLU A 223 -0.05 -18.60 -15.90
C GLU A 223 -1.48 -18.47 -16.48
N PHE A 224 -1.64 -17.52 -17.41
CA PHE A 224 -2.91 -17.09 -18.00
C PHE A 224 -2.85 -16.99 -19.52
#